data_AF-A0A7I9XLF8-F1
#
_entry.id   AF-A0A7I9XLF8-F1
#
_cell.length_a   1.000
_cell.length_b   1.000
_cell.length_c   1.000
_cell.angle_alpha   90.00
_cell.angle_beta   90.00
_cell.angle_gamma   90.00
#
_symmetry.space_group_name_H-M   'P 1'
#
loop_
_entity.id
_entity.type
_entity.pdbx_description
1 polymer ?
#
loop_
_entity_poly.entity_id
_entity_poly.type
_entity_poly.pdbx_seq_one_letter_code
_entity_poly.pdbx_strand_id
1 'polypeptide(L)' 'MDKDLHLAMDAVGSTGANAPLGSHAAQIYREFAAEHGGEDFSAVINLLRSS' A
#
# COMPACT_ATOMS: atom_id res chain seq x y z
N MET A 1 -1.31 -8.86 -0.26
CA MET A 1 -0.91 -7.93 0.82
C MET A 1 -1.96 -6.84 1.09
N ASP A 2 -2.89 -6.55 0.17
CA ASP A 2 -3.91 -5.50 0.33
C ASP A 2 -4.67 -5.56 1.68
N LYS A 3 -5.13 -6.76 2.07
CA LYS A 3 -5.74 -7.00 3.40
C LYS A 3 -4.86 -6.53 4.56
N ASP A 4 -3.58 -6.91 4.57
CA ASP A 4 -2.67 -6.63 5.69
C ASP A 4 -2.34 -5.13 5.76
N LEU A 5 -2.24 -4.48 4.60
CA LEU A 5 -2.05 -3.05 4.48
C LEU A 5 -3.26 -2.26 5.00
N HIS A 6 -4.48 -2.72 4.71
CA HIS A 6 -5.71 -2.13 5.24
C HIS A 6 -5.75 -2.23 6.76
N LEU A 7 -5.50 -3.42 7.32
CA LEU A 7 -5.44 -3.63 8.77
C LEU A 7 -4.37 -2.76 9.44
N ALA A 8 -3.21 -2.57 8.81
CA ALA A 8 -2.17 -1.68 9.32
C ALA A 8 -2.63 -0.21 9.33
N MET A 9 -3.35 0.24 8.30
CA MET A 9 -3.86 1.62 8.24
C MET A 9 -5.03 1.86 9.20
N ASP A 10 -5.88 0.86 9.45
CA ASP A 10 -6.91 0.92 10.49
C ASP A 10 -6.29 1.06 11.88
N ALA A 11 -5.20 0.33 12.14
CA ALA A 11 -4.44 0.45 13.39
C ALA A 11 -3.82 1.85 13.55
N VAL A 12 -3.23 2.41 12.48
CA VAL A 12 -2.70 3.78 12.48
C VAL A 12 -3.81 4.79 12.80
N GLY A 13 -4.96 4.68 12.13
CA GLY A 13 -6.11 5.57 12.36
C GLY A 13 -6.70 5.48 13.76
N SER A 14 -6.82 4.26 14.31
CA SER A 14 -7.39 4.03 15.65
C SER A 14 -6.46 4.42 16.80
N THR A 15 -5.15 4.37 16.60
CA THR A 15 -4.15 4.71 17.63
C THR A 15 -3.71 6.17 17.59
N GLY A 16 -3.97 6.88 16.49
CA GLY A 16 -3.43 8.22 16.27
C GLY A 16 -1.91 8.23 16.04
N ALA A 17 -1.31 7.08 15.73
CA ALA A 17 0.11 6.98 15.46
C ALA A 17 0.49 7.81 14.22
N ASN A 18 1.62 8.51 14.29
CA ASN A 18 2.16 9.21 13.12
C ASN A 18 2.97 8.24 12.26
N ALA A 19 2.44 7.85 11.09
CA ALA A 19 3.05 6.87 10.19
C ALA A 19 3.22 7.41 8.76
N PRO A 20 3.95 8.52 8.54
CA PRO A 20 3.97 9.22 7.25
C PRO A 20 4.49 8.33 6.10
N LEU A 21 5.54 7.54 6.36
CA LEU A 21 6.06 6.58 5.37
C LEU A 21 5.06 5.45 5.09
N GLY A 22 4.41 4.93 6.14
CA GLY A 22 3.42 3.86 6.01
C GLY A 22 2.17 4.30 5.27
N SER A 23 1.67 5.51 5.54
CA SER A 23 0.53 6.11 4.85
C SER A 23 0.81 6.33 3.36
N HIS A 24 2.00 6.82 3.03
CA HIS A 24 2.39 6.99 1.63
C HIS A 24 2.55 5.65 0.90
N ALA A 25 3.21 4.67 1.52
CA ALA A 25 3.30 3.33 0.98
C ALA A 25 1.90 2.72 0.76
N ALA A 26 0.98 2.90 1.71
CA ALA A 26 -0.37 2.39 1.60
C ALA A 26 -1.15 2.99 0.42
N GLN A 27 -0.89 4.25 0.09
CA GLN A 27 -1.48 4.87 -1.10
C GLN A 27 -0.96 4.20 -2.39
N ILE A 28 0.36 4.10 -2.55
CA ILE A 28 0.98 3.49 -3.75
C ILE A 28 0.43 2.08 -3.98
N TYR A 29 0.35 1.28 -2.93
CA TYR A 29 -0.10 -0.10 -3.05
C TYR A 29 -1.60 -0.25 -3.29
N ARG A 30 -2.44 0.67 -2.79
CA ARG A 30 -3.87 0.69 -3.13
C ARG A 30 -4.09 1.04 -4.59
N GLU A 31 -3.37 2.05 -5.09
CA GLU A 31 -3.40 2.44 -6.50
C GLU A 31 -2.93 1.28 -7.40
N PHE A 32 -1.84 0.61 -7.04
CA PHE A 32 -1.36 -0.57 -7.74
C PHE A 32 -2.40 -1.71 -7.74
N ALA A 33 -2.99 -2.05 -6.60
CA ALA A 33 -3.94 -3.15 -6.48
C ALA A 33 -5.25 -2.92 -7.27
N ALA A 34 -5.62 -1.66 -7.53
CA ALA A 34 -6.81 -1.33 -8.32
C ALA A 34 -6.70 -1.79 -9.78
N GLU A 35 -5.48 -1.79 -10.34
CA GLU A 35 -5.22 -2.17 -11.74
C GLU A 35 -4.51 -3.54 -11.88
N HIS A 36 -3.85 -4.00 -10.82
CA HIS A 36 -2.97 -5.18 -10.84
C HIS A 36 -3.35 -6.26 -9.80
N GLY A 37 -4.63 -6.39 -9.43
CA GLY A 37 -5.09 -7.28 -8.35
C GLY A 37 -4.78 -8.78 -8.53
N GLY A 38 -4.39 -9.23 -9.73
CA GLY A 38 -3.96 -10.61 -10.00
C GLY A 38 -2.44 -10.83 -9.98
N GLU A 39 -1.65 -9.76 -9.83
CA GLU A 39 -0.19 -9.82 -9.85
C GLU A 39 0.40 -9.96 -8.44
N ASP A 40 1.64 -10.48 -8.38
CA ASP A 40 2.40 -10.46 -7.14
C ASP A 40 2.73 -9.03 -6.72
N PHE A 41 2.82 -8.80 -5.42
CA PHE A 41 3.06 -7.46 -4.87
C PHE A 41 4.41 -6.86 -5.30
N SER A 42 5.40 -7.71 -5.60
CA SER A 42 6.69 -7.26 -6.13
C SER A 42 6.59 -6.56 -7.48
N ALA A 43 5.50 -6.74 -8.25
CA ALA A 43 5.30 -6.07 -9.53
C ALA A 43 5.16 -4.54 -9.40
N VAL A 44 4.89 -4.00 -8.20
CA VAL A 44 4.98 -2.55 -7.93
C VAL A 44 6.36 -1.99 -8.29
N ILE A 45 7.43 -2.78 -8.17
CA ILE A 45 8.79 -2.35 -8.48
C ILE A 45 8.90 -2.02 -9.96
N ASN A 46 8.20 -2.76 -10.83
CA ASN A 46 8.18 -2.50 -12.26
C ASN A 46 7.42 -1.21 -12.58
N LEU A 47 6.29 -0.96 -11.89
CA LEU A 47 5.56 0.30 -12.00
C LEU A 47 6.46 1.50 -11.66
N LEU A 48 7.15 1.45 -10.52
CA LEU A 48 8.03 2.53 -10.04
C LEU A 48 9.31 2.72 -10.88
N ARG A 49 9.76 1.69 -11.60
CA ARG A 49 10.89 1.83 -12.54
C ARG A 49 10.52 2.50 -13.85
N SER A 50 9.22 2.50 -14.17
CA SER A 50 8.67 3.00 -15.43
C SER A 50 8.21 4.46 -15.34
N SER A 51 8.23 5.05 -14.13
CA SER A 51 7.83 6.43 -13.82
C SER A 51 8.96 7.43 -13.95
#